data_AF-A0A3C2B5G1-F1
#
_entry.id   AF-A0A3C2B5G1-F1
#
_cell.length_a   1.000
_cell.length_b   1.000
_cell.length_c   1.000
_cell.angle_alpha   90.00
_cell.angle_beta   90.00
_cell.angle_gamma   90.00
#
_symmetry.space_group_name_H-M   'P 1'
#
loop_
_entity.id
_entity.type
_entity.pdbx_description
1 polymer ?
#
loop_
_entity_poly.entity_id
_entity_poly.type
_entity_poly.pdbx_seq_one_letter_code
_entity_poly.pdbx_strand_id
1 'polypeptide(L)' 'GLAEARRLGKDVLIVDTAGRLAIDAELMEQVRRISEVIDPHYTFLVIDAMTGQDAVGVAEAFHATLAIDGVIMSKLDGDA' A
#
# COMPACT_ATOMS: atom_id res chain seq x y z
N GLY A 1 -0.94 -13.83 10.98
CA GLY A 1 -1.94 -12.82 10.59
C GLY A 1 -3.21 -13.47 10.09
N LEU A 2 -3.24 -13.86 8.81
CA LEU A 2 -4.45 -14.37 8.14
C LEU A 2 -5.12 -15.57 8.82
N ALA A 3 -4.36 -16.61 9.18
CA ALA A 3 -4.91 -17.79 9.85
C ALA A 3 -5.56 -17.45 11.20
N GLU A 4 -4.97 -16.52 11.95
CA GLU A 4 -5.48 -16.08 13.24
C GLU A 4 -6.75 -15.22 13.09
N ALA A 5 -6.77 -14.32 12.12
CA ALA A 5 -7.96 -13.54 11.78
C ALA A 5 -9.14 -14.46 11.41
N ARG A 6 -8.88 -15.53 10.63
CA ARG A 6 -9.87 -16.57 10.32
C ARG A 6 -10.33 -17.32 11.57
N ARG A 7 -9.40 -17.74 12.43
CA ARG A 7 -9.70 -18.45 13.69
C ARG A 7 -10.57 -17.62 14.64
N LEU A 8 -10.35 -16.31 14.68
CA LEU A 8 -11.10 -15.37 15.51
C LEU A 8 -12.40 -14.85 14.86
N GLY A 9 -12.72 -15.29 13.64
CA GLY A 9 -13.92 -14.86 12.92
C GLY A 9 -13.95 -13.36 12.62
N LYS A 10 -12.80 -12.78 12.26
CA LYS A 10 -12.73 -11.35 11.87
C LYS A 10 -13.20 -11.17 10.43
N ASP A 11 -14.02 -10.15 10.21
CA ASP A 11 -14.53 -9.81 8.88
C ASP A 11 -13.48 -9.10 8.00
N VAL A 12 -12.61 -8.30 8.64
CA VAL A 12 -11.61 -7.47 7.95
C VAL A 12 -10.23 -7.69 8.55
N LEU A 13 -9.23 -7.83 7.67
CA LEU A 13 -7.81 -7.84 8.01
C LEU A 13 -7.12 -6.72 7.25
N ILE A 14 -6.54 -5.76 7.98
CA ILE A 14 -5.66 -4.74 7.40
C ILE A 14 -4.23 -5.22 7.59
N VAL A 15 -3.48 -5.26 6.50
CA VAL A 15 -2.05 -5.60 6.51
C VAL A 15 -1.27 -4.33 6.23
N ASP A 16 -0.55 -3.86 7.24
CA ASP A 16 0.36 -2.72 7.10
C ASP A 16 1.74 -3.21 6.65
N THR A 17 2.30 -2.55 5.64
CA THR A 17 3.62 -2.87 5.08
C THR A 17 4.60 -1.77 5.44
N ALA A 18 5.90 -2.06 5.46
CA ALA A 18 6.90 -1.02 5.69
C ALA A 18 6.77 0.11 4.66
N GLY A 19 6.72 1.36 5.12
CA GLY A 19 6.75 2.54 4.25
C GLY A 19 8.18 2.91 3.86
N ARG A 20 8.38 3.45 2.65
CA ARG A 20 9.63 4.13 2.26
C ARG A 20 9.30 5.37 1.43
N LEU A 21 10.15 6.39 1.55
CA LEU A 21 10.06 7.67 0.84
C LEU A 21 10.35 7.55 -0.67
N ALA A 22 11.04 6.49 -1.09
CA ALA A 22 11.35 6.22 -2.49
C ALA A 22 11.01 4.76 -2.81
N ILE A 23 10.51 4.55 -4.03
CA ILE A 23 10.34 3.20 -4.59
C ILE A 23 11.75 2.63 -4.80
N ASP A 24 12.06 1.54 -4.12
CA ASP A 24 13.22 0.72 -4.45
C ASP A 24 12.80 -0.72 -4.73
N ALA A 25 13.63 -1.41 -5.53
CA ALA A 25 13.34 -2.75 -6.03
C ALA A 25 13.24 -3.82 -4.92
N GLU A 26 14.01 -3.70 -3.84
CA GLU A 26 13.93 -4.62 -2.69
C GLU A 26 12.60 -4.48 -1.96
N LEU A 27 12.14 -3.24 -1.74
CA LEU A 27 10.83 -2.99 -1.14
C LEU A 27 9.72 -3.57 -2.01
N MET A 28 9.74 -3.29 -3.31
CA MET A 28 8.70 -3.77 -4.21
C MET A 28 8.65 -5.29 -4.27
N GLU A 29 9.79 -5.96 -4.22
CA GLU A 29 9.85 -7.43 -4.14
C GLU A 29 9.34 -7.97 -2.79
N GLN A 30 9.57 -7.27 -1.68
CA GLN A 30 8.96 -7.62 -0.40
C GLN A 30 7.44 -7.49 -0.44
N VAL A 31 6.92 -6.37 -0.95
CA VAL A 31 5.48 -6.14 -1.03
C VAL A 31 4.82 -7.15 -1.98
N ARG A 32 5.44 -7.46 -3.12
CA ARG A 32 4.99 -8.48 -4.06
C ARG A 32 4.84 -9.84 -3.38
N ARG A 33 5.87 -10.30 -2.65
CA ARG A 33 5.82 -11.57 -1.90
C ARG A 33 4.76 -11.58 -0.82
N ILE A 34 4.55 -10.47 -0.12
CA ILE A 34 3.47 -10.36 0.88
C ILE A 34 2.12 -10.52 0.20
N SER A 35 1.89 -9.80 -0.91
CA SER A 35 0.63 -9.85 -1.67
C SER A 35 0.32 -11.26 -2.19
N GLU A 36 1.31 -11.97 -2.75
CA GLU A 36 1.15 -13.35 -3.23
C GLU A 36 0.70 -14.33 -2.14
N VAL A 37 1.15 -14.12 -0.90
CA VAL A 37 0.82 -15.00 0.22
C VAL A 37 -0.56 -14.70 0.80
N ILE A 38 -0.96 -13.43 0.83
CA ILE A 38 -2.21 -13.01 1.48
C ILE A 38 -3.40 -12.92 0.52
N ASP A 39 -3.16 -12.81 -0.78
CA ASP A 39 -4.17 -12.63 -1.85
C ASP A 39 -5.21 -11.58 -1.46
N PRO A 40 -4.82 -10.29 -1.36
CA PRO A 40 -5.66 -9.26 -0.80
C PRO A 40 -6.81 -8.92 -1.76
N HIS A 41 -8.02 -8.75 -1.22
CA HIS A 41 -9.17 -8.28 -2.01
C HIS A 41 -9.00 -6.86 -2.54
N TYR A 42 -8.24 -6.03 -1.81
CA TYR A 42 -7.95 -4.65 -2.18
C TYR A 42 -6.54 -4.27 -1.75
N THR A 43 -5.86 -3.54 -2.62
CA THR A 43 -4.53 -2.98 -2.38
C THR A 43 -4.61 -1.46 -2.49
N PHE A 44 -4.19 -0.76 -1.43
CA PHE A 44 -4.22 0.69 -1.37
C PHE A 44 -2.82 1.27 -1.25
N LEU A 45 -2.52 2.28 -2.06
CA LEU A 45 -1.32 3.12 -1.88
C LEU A 45 -1.67 4.33 -1.01
N VAL A 46 -0.91 4.54 0.06
CA VAL A 46 -1.07 5.71 0.93
C VAL A 46 -0.01 6.76 0.58
N ILE A 47 -0.44 7.96 0.21
CA ILE A 47 0.43 9.09 -0.14
C ILE A 47 0.13 10.30 0.74
N ASP A 48 1.13 11.17 0.88
CA ASP A 48 0.98 12.47 1.54
C ASP A 48 0.53 13.53 0.51
N ALA A 49 -0.51 14.30 0.82
CA ALA A 49 -1.02 15.40 0.00
C ALA A 49 0.05 16.44 -0.35
N MET A 50 1.02 16.66 0.55
CA MET A 50 2.13 17.60 0.35
C MET A 50 3.13 17.14 -0.72
N THR A 51 3.06 15.87 -1.13
CA THR A 51 3.92 15.28 -2.19
C THR A 51 3.62 15.87 -3.58
N GLY A 52 2.45 16.51 -3.75
CA GLY A 52 2.11 17.25 -4.97
C GLY A 52 2.16 16.38 -6.24
N GLN A 53 2.83 16.88 -7.29
CA GLN A 53 2.93 16.20 -8.59
C GLN A 53 3.75 14.90 -8.56
N ASP A 54 4.68 14.76 -7.61
CA ASP A 54 5.52 13.56 -7.51
C ASP A 54 4.72 12.32 -7.08
N ALA A 55 3.57 12.51 -6.43
CA ALA A 55 2.69 11.43 -6.03
C ALA A 55 2.15 10.61 -7.21
N VAL A 56 1.95 11.25 -8.37
CA VAL A 56 1.48 10.59 -9.59
C VAL A 56 2.53 9.59 -10.09
N GLY A 57 3.81 10.00 -10.15
CA GLY A 57 4.90 9.12 -10.58
C GLY A 57 5.11 7.94 -9.63
N VAL A 58 4.97 8.16 -8.31
CA VAL A 58 5.01 7.08 -7.32
C VAL A 58 3.85 6.11 -7.53
N ALA A 59 2.63 6.61 -7.75
CA ALA A 59 1.46 5.76 -7.98
C ALA A 59 1.61 4.91 -9.25
N GLU A 60 2.10 5.49 -10.36
CA GLU A 60 2.34 4.77 -11.62
C GLU A 60 3.39 3.67 -11.46
N ALA A 61 4.52 3.97 -10.84
CA ALA A 61 5.59 2.99 -10.63
C ALA A 61 5.19 1.86 -9.66
N PHE A 62 4.39 2.19 -8.63
CA PHE A 62 3.87 1.19 -7.71
C PHE A 62 2.86 0.28 -8.42
N HIS A 63 1.89 0.87 -9.15
CA HIS A 63 0.88 0.13 -9.92
C HIS A 63 1.50 -0.81 -10.95
N ALA A 64 2.60 -0.39 -11.60
CA ALA A 64 3.32 -1.21 -12.57
C ALA A 64 3.93 -2.49 -11.96
N THR A 65 4.25 -2.48 -10.66
CA THR A 65 4.84 -3.64 -9.97
C THR A 65 3.82 -4.44 -9.19
N LEU A 66 2.84 -3.76 -8.59
CA LEU A 66 1.77 -4.33 -7.80
C LEU A 66 0.49 -3.58 -8.15
N ALA A 67 -0.48 -4.28 -8.74
CA ALA A 67 -1.76 -3.67 -9.08
C ALA A 67 -2.40 -3.08 -7.82
N ILE A 68 -2.64 -1.76 -7.83
CA ILE A 68 -3.36 -1.04 -6.79
C ILE A 68 -4.81 -0.80 -7.25
N ASP A 69 -5.73 -0.93 -6.31
CA ASP A 69 -7.17 -0.70 -6.52
C ASP A 69 -7.59 0.71 -6.13
N GLY A 70 -6.78 1.38 -5.32
CA GLY A 70 -7.07 2.75 -4.88
C GLY A 70 -5.89 3.45 -4.25
N VAL A 71 -6.06 4.76 -4.09
CA VAL A 71 -5.08 5.64 -3.45
C VAL A 71 -5.77 6.34 -2.28
N ILE A 72 -5.09 6.36 -1.13
CA ILE A 72 -5.50 7.08 0.07
C ILE A 72 -4.58 8.28 0.22
N MET A 73 -5.15 9.49 0.16
CA MET A 73 -4.41 10.73 0.36
C MET A 73 -4.51 11.15 1.84
N SER A 74 -3.36 11.31 2.49
CA SER A 74 -3.24 11.69 3.89
C SER A 74 -2.71 13.13 4.04
N LYS A 75 -2.80 13.68 5.26
CA LYS A 75 -2.31 15.02 5.62
C LYS A 75 -2.89 16.17 4.76
N LEU A 76 -4.16 16.04 4.37
CA LEU A 76 -4.90 17.09 3.65
C LEU A 76 -5.10 18.38 4.46
N ASP A 77 -4.85 18.32 5.76
CA ASP A 77 -4.92 19.42 6.72
C ASP A 77 -3.63 20.24 6.82
N GLY A 78 -2.54 19.82 6.15
CA GLY A 78 -1.31 20.60 6.06
C GLY A 78 -1.50 21.78 5.12
N ASP A 79 -1.49 23.01 5.66
CA ASP A 79 -1.34 24.22 4.84
C ASP A 79 -0.02 24.13 4.06
N ALA A 80 -0.10 24.38 2.75
CA ALA A 80 1.03 24.47 1.84
C ALA A 80 1.85 25.75 2.04
#